data_AF-A0A497CDN5-F1
#
_entry.id   AF-A0A497CDN5-F1
#
_cell.length_a   1.000
_cell.length_b   1.000
_cell.length_c   1.000
_cell.angle_alpha   90.00
_cell.angle_beta   90.00
_cell.angle_gamma   90.00
#
_symmetry.space_group_name_H-M   'P 1'
#
loop_
_entity.id
_entity.type
_entity.pdbx_description
1 polymer ?
#
loop_
_entity_poly.entity_id
_entity_poly.type
_entity_poly.pdbx_seq_one_letter_code
_entity_poly.pdbx_strand_id
1 'polypeptide(L)'
;MKENTNIPKFVSVVIIALGCLDLVRGFLHTILLEYAAANIAGLDLSTSLASDLLQLMGSFGISNYLTGVMFILLGWKARPLALTMLGVTPLAYIVGVVGTKINSAPYAPSQADWGGMQPMMVYLVICAITFIAGVWVAQQREKKEI
;
A
#
# COMPACT_ATOMS: atom_id res chain seq x y z
N MET A 1 -15.22 15.86 -23.88
CA MET A 1 -14.44 15.13 -22.85
C MET A 1 -14.15 13.75 -23.42
N LYS A 2 -12.97 13.50 -24.00
CA LYS A 2 -12.64 12.17 -24.58
C LYS A 2 -12.60 11.16 -23.43
N GLU A 3 -13.65 10.35 -23.31
CA GLU A 3 -13.76 9.34 -22.26
C GLU A 3 -12.64 8.33 -22.37
N ASN A 4 -11.74 8.29 -21.38
CA ASN A 4 -11.40 7.13 -20.53
C ASN A 4 -11.24 5.71 -21.17
N THR A 5 -11.08 5.54 -22.48
CA THR A 5 -11.04 4.22 -23.14
C THR A 5 -9.63 3.62 -23.26
N ASN A 6 -8.57 4.42 -23.11
CA ASN A 6 -7.21 3.94 -23.36
C ASN A 6 -6.55 3.19 -22.18
N ILE A 7 -7.00 3.38 -20.94
CA ILE A 7 -6.43 2.65 -19.79
C ILE A 7 -7.04 1.24 -19.69
N PRO A 8 -6.21 0.17 -19.61
CA PRO A 8 -6.70 -1.20 -19.65
C PRO A 8 -7.48 -1.60 -18.38
N LYS A 9 -8.53 -2.39 -18.56
CA LYS A 9 -9.46 -2.78 -17.48
C LYS A 9 -8.80 -3.51 -16.30
N PHE A 10 -7.68 -4.22 -16.52
CA PHE A 10 -6.97 -4.92 -15.46
C PHE A 10 -6.48 -3.96 -14.36
N VAL A 11 -6.19 -2.69 -14.69
CA VAL A 11 -5.79 -1.66 -13.71
C VAL A 11 -6.87 -1.50 -12.64
N SER A 12 -8.14 -1.42 -13.06
CA SER A 12 -9.28 -1.34 -12.13
C SER A 12 -9.36 -2.59 -11.25
N VAL A 13 -9.21 -3.77 -11.84
CA VAL A 13 -9.32 -5.04 -11.10
C VAL A 13 -8.23 -5.14 -10.04
N VAL A 14 -6.98 -4.86 -10.42
CA VAL A 14 -5.84 -4.92 -9.51
C VAL A 14 -6.00 -3.92 -8.38
N ILE A 15 -6.28 -2.65 -8.67
CA ILE A 15 -6.38 -1.65 -7.58
C ILE A 15 -7.54 -1.94 -6.64
N ILE A 16 -8.67 -2.47 -7.14
CA ILE A 16 -9.80 -2.89 -6.28
C ILE A 16 -9.36 -4.05 -5.37
N ALA A 17 -8.67 -5.05 -5.93
CA ALA A 17 -8.17 -6.18 -5.14
C ALA A 17 -7.19 -5.72 -4.06
N LEU A 18 -6.26 -4.81 -4.40
CA LEU A 18 -5.35 -4.18 -3.43
C LEU A 18 -6.14 -3.37 -2.38
N GLY A 19 -7.19 -2.66 -2.78
CA GLY A 19 -8.06 -1.94 -1.87
C GLY A 19 -8.77 -2.87 -0.87
N CYS A 20 -9.23 -4.04 -1.32
CA CYS A 20 -9.77 -5.06 -0.41
C CYS A 20 -8.71 -5.58 0.57
N LEU A 21 -7.48 -5.82 0.10
CA LEU A 21 -6.37 -6.20 0.98
C LEU A 21 -6.09 -5.11 2.02
N ASP A 22 -6.19 -3.84 1.65
CA ASP A 22 -6.03 -2.71 2.57
C ASP A 22 -7.10 -2.67 3.65
N LEU A 23 -8.36 -3.01 3.32
CA LEU A 23 -9.41 -3.14 4.33
C LEU A 23 -9.11 -4.28 5.31
N VAL A 24 -8.59 -5.41 4.83
CA VAL A 24 -8.15 -6.52 5.69
C VAL A 24 -6.99 -6.08 6.58
N ARG A 25 -6.00 -5.34 6.03
CA ARG A 25 -4.89 -4.78 6.82
C ARG A 25 -5.38 -3.79 7.86
N GLY A 26 -6.33 -2.92 7.50
CA GLY A 26 -6.98 -2.00 8.44
C GLY A 26 -7.60 -2.76 9.61
N PHE A 27 -8.37 -3.82 9.33
CA PHE A 27 -8.96 -4.66 10.37
C PHE A 27 -7.92 -5.33 11.27
N LEU A 28 -6.86 -5.89 10.69
CA LEU A 28 -5.77 -6.50 11.46
C LEU A 28 -5.05 -5.48 12.33
N HIS A 29 -4.82 -4.27 11.81
CA HIS A 29 -4.09 -3.23 12.52
C HIS A 29 -4.95 -2.38 13.46
N THR A 30 -6.27 -2.57 13.54
CA THR A 30 -7.11 -1.82 14.50
C THR A 30 -7.90 -2.72 15.44
N ILE A 31 -8.50 -3.80 14.93
CA ILE A 31 -9.38 -4.68 15.71
C ILE A 31 -8.59 -5.87 16.28
N LEU A 32 -7.72 -6.48 15.46
CA LEU A 32 -6.83 -7.57 15.88
C LEU A 32 -5.40 -7.08 16.14
N LEU A 33 -5.29 -5.86 16.66
CA LEU A 33 -4.04 -5.09 16.74
C LEU A 33 -2.94 -5.84 17.52
N GLU A 34 -3.23 -6.33 18.73
CA GLU A 34 -2.24 -7.08 19.53
C GLU A 34 -1.80 -8.37 18.84
N TYR A 35 -2.75 -9.09 18.24
CA TYR A 35 -2.45 -10.32 17.50
C TYR A 35 -1.53 -10.04 16.32
N ALA A 36 -1.84 -9.02 15.51
CA ALA A 36 -1.02 -8.62 14.38
C ALA A 36 0.37 -8.14 14.84
N ALA A 37 0.46 -7.43 15.97
CA ALA A 37 1.71 -6.92 16.51
C ALA A 37 2.62 -8.07 16.95
N ALA A 38 2.10 -9.01 17.73
CA ALA A 38 2.89 -10.11 18.29
C ALA A 38 3.19 -11.22 17.26
N ASN A 39 2.21 -11.61 16.44
CA ASN A 39 2.32 -12.83 15.62
C ASN A 39 2.70 -12.56 14.16
N ILE A 40 2.50 -11.35 13.66
CA ILE A 40 2.80 -11.00 12.26
C ILE A 40 3.99 -10.03 12.20
N ALA A 41 3.96 -8.95 12.98
CA ALA A 41 5.05 -7.99 13.01
C ALA A 41 6.24 -8.45 13.88
N GLY A 42 6.01 -9.36 14.84
CA GLY A 42 7.04 -9.86 15.75
C GLY A 42 7.51 -8.79 16.74
N LEU A 43 6.59 -7.97 17.24
CA LEU A 43 6.88 -6.94 18.24
C LEU A 43 6.87 -7.52 19.66
N ASP A 44 7.84 -7.12 20.49
CA ASP A 44 7.87 -7.44 21.91
C ASP A 44 6.95 -6.49 22.71
N LEU A 45 5.78 -7.00 23.08
CA LEU A 45 4.78 -6.28 23.86
C LEU A 45 4.98 -6.40 25.38
N SER A 46 6.06 -7.04 25.85
CA SER A 46 6.37 -7.12 27.29
C SER A 46 7.12 -5.89 27.83
N THR A 47 7.59 -5.02 26.93
CA THR A 47 8.36 -3.82 27.28
C THR A 47 7.47 -2.62 27.59
N SER A 48 8.04 -1.59 28.21
CA SER A 48 7.34 -0.33 28.47
C SER A 48 6.93 0.43 27.19
N LEU A 49 7.42 0.02 26.01
CA LEU A 49 7.11 0.63 24.72
C LEU A 49 5.87 0.03 24.04
N ALA A 50 5.28 -1.02 24.61
CA ALA A 50 4.18 -1.76 23.98
C ALA A 50 3.00 -0.83 23.58
N SER A 51 2.59 0.06 24.48
CA SER A 51 1.49 1.00 24.21
C SER A 51 1.78 1.92 23.03
N ASP A 52 2.98 2.48 22.95
CA ASP A 52 3.37 3.40 21.86
C ASP A 52 3.45 2.66 20.52
N LEU A 53 3.97 1.44 20.52
CA LEU A 53 4.04 0.58 19.33
C LEU A 53 2.64 0.22 18.81
N LEU A 54 1.74 -0.18 19.72
CA LEU A 54 0.36 -0.48 19.37
C LEU A 54 -0.38 0.76 18.88
N GLN A 55 -0.16 1.93 19.49
CA GLN A 55 -0.76 3.19 19.03
C GLN A 55 -0.27 3.58 17.63
N LEU A 56 1.03 3.43 17.34
CA LEU A 56 1.59 3.72 16.03
C LEU A 56 1.03 2.77 14.96
N MET A 57 1.00 1.46 15.25
CA MET A 57 0.45 0.47 14.34
C MET A 57 -1.07 0.66 14.13
N GLY A 58 -1.81 0.98 15.20
CA GLY A 58 -3.22 1.36 15.17
C GLY A 58 -3.51 2.54 14.26
N SER A 59 -2.70 3.59 14.38
CA SER A 59 -2.79 4.78 13.53
C SER A 59 -2.53 4.46 12.06
N PHE A 60 -1.57 3.58 11.78
CA PHE A 60 -1.32 3.08 10.43
C PHE A 60 -2.49 2.26 9.89
N GLY A 61 -3.15 1.46 10.75
CA GLY A 61 -4.36 0.72 10.43
C GLY A 61 -5.54 1.59 10.00
N ILE A 62 -5.74 2.75 10.63
CA ILE A 62 -6.75 3.74 10.21
C ILE A 62 -6.48 4.20 8.78
N SER A 63 -5.21 4.46 8.45
CA SER A 63 -4.82 4.86 7.11
C SER A 63 -5.05 3.74 6.09
N ASN A 64 -4.93 2.46 6.48
CA ASN A 64 -5.26 1.33 5.61
C ASN A 64 -6.75 1.27 5.25
N TYR A 65 -7.67 1.64 6.15
CA TYR A 65 -9.08 1.76 5.77
C TYR A 65 -9.30 2.86 4.72
N LEU A 66 -8.67 4.02 4.91
CA LEU A 66 -8.77 5.13 3.97
C LEU A 66 -8.23 4.72 2.59
N THR A 67 -7.02 4.15 2.53
CA THR A 67 -6.43 3.71 1.26
C THR A 67 -7.27 2.61 0.61
N GLY A 68 -7.80 1.67 1.39
CA GLY A 68 -8.67 0.60 0.88
C GLY A 68 -9.93 1.12 0.21
N VAL A 69 -10.67 1.99 0.89
CA VAL A 69 -11.88 2.62 0.31
C VAL A 69 -11.53 3.47 -0.91
N MET A 70 -10.47 4.29 -0.84
CA MET A 70 -10.03 5.10 -1.98
C MET A 70 -9.68 4.23 -3.19
N PHE A 71 -8.94 3.15 -3.00
CA PHE A 71 -8.50 2.27 -4.07
C PHE A 71 -9.68 1.59 -4.77
N ILE A 72 -10.66 1.12 -4.00
CA ILE A 72 -11.90 0.56 -4.52
C ILE A 72 -12.66 1.61 -5.36
N LEU A 73 -12.83 2.82 -4.82
CA LEU A 73 -13.54 3.90 -5.50
C LEU A 73 -12.82 4.34 -6.78
N LEU A 74 -11.50 4.49 -6.77
CA LEU A 74 -10.70 4.86 -7.93
C LEU A 74 -10.76 3.78 -9.02
N GLY A 75 -10.62 2.51 -8.63
CA GLY A 75 -10.73 1.39 -9.57
C GLY A 75 -12.11 1.32 -10.22
N TRP A 76 -13.18 1.62 -9.48
CA TRP A 76 -14.55 1.64 -9.97
C TRP A 76 -14.84 2.86 -10.85
N LYS A 77 -14.48 4.07 -10.40
CA LYS A 77 -14.99 5.32 -10.96
C LYS A 77 -13.98 6.09 -11.81
N ALA A 78 -12.68 5.90 -11.60
CA ALA A 78 -11.64 6.74 -12.20
C ALA A 78 -10.36 5.96 -12.55
N ARG A 79 -10.45 5.12 -13.59
CA ARG A 79 -9.33 4.24 -14.01
C ARG A 79 -8.00 4.96 -14.32
N PRO A 80 -7.96 6.18 -14.91
CA PRO A 80 -6.70 6.91 -15.06
C PRO A 80 -6.07 7.28 -13.72
N LEU A 81 -6.88 7.71 -12.75
CA LEU A 81 -6.40 8.01 -11.40
C LEU A 81 -5.96 6.73 -10.67
N ALA A 82 -6.65 5.61 -10.89
CA ALA A 82 -6.21 4.31 -10.39
C ALA A 82 -4.80 3.95 -10.91
N LEU A 83 -4.56 4.12 -12.22
CA LEU A 83 -3.23 3.89 -12.79
C LEU A 83 -2.19 4.79 -12.11
N THR A 84 -2.47 6.09 -11.99
CA THR A 84 -1.56 7.03 -11.31
C THR A 84 -1.29 6.61 -9.86
N MET A 85 -2.32 6.21 -9.11
CA MET A 85 -2.15 5.79 -7.71
C MET A 85 -1.30 4.53 -7.57
N LEU A 86 -1.39 3.57 -8.50
CA LEU A 86 -0.50 2.40 -8.51
C LEU A 86 0.97 2.78 -8.71
N GLY A 87 1.26 3.87 -9.44
CA GLY A 87 2.62 4.41 -9.58
C GLY A 87 3.06 5.24 -8.37
N VAL A 88 2.17 6.06 -7.81
CA VAL A 88 2.47 6.92 -6.65
C VAL A 88 2.73 6.10 -5.38
N THR A 89 2.01 5.00 -5.19
CA THR A 89 2.11 4.17 -3.99
C THR A 89 3.55 3.68 -3.70
N PRO A 90 4.26 3.01 -4.61
CA PRO A 90 5.65 2.61 -4.36
C PRO A 90 6.59 3.79 -4.14
N LEU A 91 6.39 4.92 -4.83
CA LEU A 91 7.20 6.12 -4.60
C LEU A 91 7.01 6.69 -3.20
N ALA A 92 5.77 6.76 -2.72
CA ALA A 92 5.46 7.20 -1.37
C ALA A 92 6.11 6.31 -0.31
N TYR A 93 6.11 4.98 -0.53
CA TYR A 93 6.81 4.04 0.35
C TYR A 93 8.33 4.24 0.36
N ILE A 94 8.94 4.53 -0.79
CA ILE A 94 10.38 4.85 -0.87
C ILE A 94 10.69 6.09 -0.03
N VAL A 95 9.91 7.17 -0.21
CA VAL A 95 10.05 8.40 0.59
C VAL A 95 9.90 8.10 2.09
N GLY A 96 8.89 7.32 2.46
CA GLY A 96 8.66 6.90 3.85
C GLY A 96 9.85 6.13 4.43
N VAL A 97 10.34 5.11 3.73
CA VAL A 97 11.49 4.30 4.19
C VAL A 97 12.76 5.15 4.32
N VAL A 98 13.04 6.03 3.36
CA VAL A 98 14.20 6.92 3.44
C VAL A 98 14.06 7.87 4.62
N GLY A 99 12.89 8.50 4.77
CA GLY A 99 12.61 9.39 5.89
C GLY A 99 12.76 8.69 7.23
N THR A 100 12.17 7.51 7.40
CA THR A 100 12.30 6.71 8.62
C THR A 100 13.76 6.34 8.89
N LYS A 101 14.51 5.87 7.88
CA LYS A 101 15.93 5.50 8.06
C LYS A 101 16.81 6.67 8.51
N ILE A 102 16.62 7.85 7.92
CA ILE A 102 17.38 9.05 8.28
C ILE A 102 17.08 9.45 9.73
N ASN A 103 15.80 9.46 10.12
CA ASN A 103 15.40 9.89 11.46
C ASN A 103 15.67 8.83 12.53
N SER A 104 15.72 7.54 12.17
CA SER A 104 16.02 6.46 13.11
C SER A 104 17.51 6.18 13.27
N ALA A 105 18.38 6.72 12.40
CA ALA A 105 19.83 6.43 12.39
C ALA A 105 20.56 6.71 13.73
N PRO A 106 20.19 7.72 14.54
CA PRO A 106 20.83 7.96 15.84
C PRO A 106 20.45 6.94 16.93
N TYR A 107 19.40 6.15 16.71
CA TYR A 107 18.86 5.21 17.70
C TYR A 107 19.36 3.79 17.46
N ALA A 108 19.25 2.94 18.49
CA ALA A 108 19.61 1.53 18.38
C ALA A 108 18.80 0.84 17.25
N PRO A 109 19.41 -0.07 16.48
CA PRO A 109 18.70 -0.81 15.45
C PRO A 109 17.50 -1.56 16.00
N SER A 110 16.41 -1.57 15.23
CA SER A 110 15.21 -2.34 15.56
C SER A 110 15.55 -3.82 15.73
N GLN A 111 15.01 -4.42 16.79
CA GLN A 111 15.11 -5.85 17.08
C GLN A 111 13.85 -6.63 16.67
N ALA A 112 12.88 -5.97 16.02
CA ALA A 112 11.65 -6.63 15.58
C ALA A 112 11.92 -7.50 14.35
N ASP A 113 11.16 -8.59 14.20
CA ASP A 113 11.27 -9.50 13.06
C ASP A 113 10.69 -8.92 11.76
N TRP A 114 9.80 -7.92 11.87
CA TRP A 114 9.16 -7.23 10.75
C TRP A 114 8.51 -8.21 9.74
N GLY A 115 7.84 -9.27 10.21
CA GLY A 115 7.27 -10.31 9.34
C GLY A 115 6.27 -9.77 8.30
N GLY A 116 5.60 -8.64 8.59
CA GLY A 116 4.74 -7.92 7.64
C GLY A 116 5.47 -7.25 6.46
N MET A 117 6.81 -7.18 6.46
CA MET A 117 7.59 -6.55 5.40
C MET A 117 7.51 -7.33 4.08
N GLN A 118 7.62 -8.66 4.12
CA GLN A 118 7.56 -9.50 2.92
C GLN A 118 6.25 -9.32 2.12
N PRO A 119 5.05 -9.44 2.71
CA PRO A 119 3.81 -9.20 1.98
C PRO A 119 3.68 -7.74 1.51
N MET A 120 4.24 -6.77 2.24
CA MET A 120 4.30 -5.38 1.77
C MET A 120 5.15 -5.25 0.50
N MET A 121 6.31 -5.91 0.42
CA MET A 121 7.14 -5.87 -0.78
C MET A 121 6.43 -6.47 -1.98
N VAL A 122 5.72 -7.60 -1.81
CA VAL A 122 4.88 -8.19 -2.87
C VAL A 122 3.80 -7.20 -3.33
N TYR A 123 3.11 -6.54 -2.38
CA TYR A 123 2.12 -5.50 -2.67
C TYR A 123 2.72 -4.36 -3.51
N LEU A 124 3.90 -3.84 -3.15
CA LEU A 124 4.55 -2.75 -3.88
C LEU A 124 5.03 -3.18 -5.27
N VAL A 125 5.51 -4.41 -5.43
CA VAL A 125 5.89 -4.98 -6.73
C VAL A 125 4.66 -5.10 -7.63
N ILE A 126 3.52 -5.57 -7.11
CA ILE A 126 2.26 -5.63 -7.87
C ILE A 126 1.85 -4.23 -8.33
N CYS A 127 1.92 -3.23 -7.45
CA CYS A 127 1.66 -1.83 -7.82
C CYS A 127 2.56 -1.36 -8.98
N ALA A 128 3.87 -1.54 -8.85
CA ALA A 128 4.85 -1.08 -9.85
C ALA A 128 4.69 -1.78 -11.20
N ILE A 129 4.56 -3.11 -11.20
CA ILE A 129 4.37 -3.89 -12.44
C ILE A 129 3.07 -3.51 -13.13
N THR A 130 1.98 -3.37 -12.36
CA THR A 130 0.66 -3.00 -12.92
C THR A 130 0.68 -1.59 -13.50
N PHE A 131 1.40 -0.66 -12.86
CA PHE A 131 1.61 0.69 -13.39
C PHE A 131 2.35 0.66 -14.72
N ILE A 132 3.52 0.01 -14.77
CA ILE A 132 4.35 -0.09 -15.98
C ILE A 132 3.57 -0.74 -17.13
N ALA A 133 2.92 -1.87 -16.86
CA ALA A 133 2.10 -2.57 -17.84
C ALA A 133 0.91 -1.71 -18.31
N GLY A 134 0.25 -1.00 -17.38
CA GLY A 134 -0.87 -0.11 -17.68
C GLY A 134 -0.48 1.05 -18.60
N VAL A 135 0.66 1.69 -18.31
CA VAL A 135 1.23 2.76 -19.15
C VAL A 135 1.62 2.24 -20.52
N TRP A 136 2.34 1.11 -20.59
CA TRP A 136 2.75 0.52 -21.87
C TRP A 136 1.53 0.20 -22.74
N VAL A 137 0.53 -0.51 -22.20
CA VAL A 137 -0.68 -0.87 -22.97
C VAL A 137 -1.44 0.38 -23.42
N ALA A 138 -1.53 1.43 -22.59
CA ALA A 138 -2.16 2.68 -22.98
C ALA A 138 -1.45 3.35 -24.16
N GLN A 139 -0.10 3.44 -24.12
CA GLN A 139 0.70 4.00 -25.21
C GLN A 139 0.58 3.21 -26.52
N GLN A 140 0.48 1.88 -26.44
CA GLN A 140 0.32 1.03 -27.63
C GLN A 140 -1.04 1.20 -28.30
N ARG A 141 -2.08 1.49 -27.52
CA ARG A 141 -3.42 1.78 -28.05
C ARG A 141 -3.47 3.13 -28.72
N GLU A 142 -2.87 4.15 -28.10
CA GLU A 142 -2.76 5.49 -28.69
C GLU A 142 -2.02 5.48 -30.04
N LYS A 143 -0.92 4.73 -30.15
CA LYS A 143 -0.18 4.57 -31.42
C LYS A 143 -0.94 3.85 -32.54
N LYS A 144 -1.98 3.07 -32.22
CA LYS A 144 -2.80 2.36 -33.21
C LYS A 144 -4.01 3.18 -33.69
N GLU A 145 -4.35 4.25 -32.99
CA GLU A 145 -5.45 5.16 -33.32
C GLU A 145 -5.01 6.36 -34.17
N ILE A 146 -3.70 6.50 -34.43
CA ILE A 146 -3.05 7.50 -35.31
C ILE A 146 -2.64 6.80 -36.60
#